data_AF-A0A285PGW5-F1
#
_entry.id   AF-A0A285PGW5-F1
#
_cell.length_a   1.000
_cell.length_b   1.000
_cell.length_c   1.000
_cell.angle_alpha   90.00
_cell.angle_beta   90.00
_cell.angle_gamma   90.00
#
_symmetry.space_group_name_H-M   'P 1'
#
loop_
_entity.id
_entity.type
_entity.pdbx_description
1 polymer ?
#
loop_
_entity_poly.entity_id
_entity_poly.type
_entity_poly.pdbx_seq_one_letter_code
_entity_poly.pdbx_strand_id
1 'polypeptide(L)'
;MIRRYILNILIAIDQLFSAIAFGDPDETISSRLGKSQRGDHGPFWKHVWWPVRLTVDGLFYLVGEPNHCIRSIEKDEGQNAIL
;
A
#
# COMPACT_ATOMS: atom_id res chain seq x y z
N MET A 1 -4.02 -8.52 22.51
CA MET A 1 -5.25 -8.84 21.76
C MET A 1 -5.88 -7.61 21.11
N ILE A 2 -6.22 -6.56 21.88
CA ILE A 2 -6.86 -5.33 21.35
C ILE A 2 -6.03 -4.64 20.25
N ARG A 3 -4.71 -4.47 20.43
CA ARG A 3 -3.83 -3.88 19.40
C ARG A 3 -3.89 -4.60 18.06
N ARG A 4 -3.86 -5.94 18.09
CA ARG A 4 -3.94 -6.78 16.88
C ARG A 4 -5.32 -6.65 16.23
N TYR A 5 -6.39 -6.62 17.02
CA TYR A 5 -7.75 -6.42 16.51
C TYR A 5 -7.91 -5.07 15.79
N ILE A 6 -7.45 -3.98 16.41
CA ILE A 6 -7.48 -2.65 15.78
C ILE A 6 -6.66 -2.66 14.50
N LEU A 7 -5.46 -3.23 14.52
CA LEU A 7 -4.62 -3.33 13.32
C LEU A 7 -5.32 -4.11 12.20
N ASN A 8 -5.97 -5.23 12.51
CA ASN A 8 -6.71 -6.01 11.52
C ASN A 8 -7.87 -5.21 10.91
N ILE A 9 -8.58 -4.39 11.71
CA ILE A 9 -9.62 -3.49 11.18
C ILE A 9 -9.01 -2.45 10.24
N LEU A 10 -7.88 -1.85 10.60
CA LEU A 10 -7.21 -0.85 9.77
C LEU A 10 -6.76 -1.45 8.44
N ILE A 11 -6.21 -2.67 8.44
CA ILE A 11 -5.84 -3.41 7.22
C ILE A 11 -7.08 -3.67 6.36
N ALA A 12 -8.17 -4.14 6.96
CA ALA A 12 -9.42 -4.40 6.22
C ALA A 12 -10.01 -3.12 5.60
N ILE A 13 -9.92 -1.99 6.29
CA ILE A 13 -10.35 -0.68 5.74
C ILE A 13 -9.45 -0.28 4.57
N ASP A 14 -8.14 -0.46 4.68
CA ASP A 14 -7.18 -0.15 3.63
C ASP A 14 -7.44 -1.00 2.36
N GLN A 15 -7.59 -2.30 2.52
CA GLN A 15 -7.97 -3.25 1.46
C GLN A 15 -9.35 -2.93 0.84
N LEU A 16 -10.32 -2.47 1.65
CA LEU A 16 -11.61 -2.00 1.13
C LEU A 16 -11.42 -0.81 0.18
N PHE A 17 -10.54 0.15 0.50
CA PHE A 17 -10.26 1.27 -0.39
C PHE A 17 -9.54 0.82 -1.67
N SER A 18 -8.64 -0.17 -1.59
CA SER A 18 -8.07 -0.81 -2.79
C SER A 18 -9.17 -1.38 -3.69
N ALA A 19 -10.11 -2.14 -3.13
CA ALA A 19 -11.23 -2.71 -3.88
C ALA A 19 -12.15 -1.63 -4.51
N ILE A 20 -12.48 -0.57 -3.76
CA ILE A 20 -13.28 0.57 -4.25
C ILE A 20 -12.57 1.28 -5.42
N ALA A 21 -11.24 1.37 -5.37
CA ALA A 21 -10.41 1.96 -6.41
C ALA A 21 -10.07 0.99 -7.57
N PHE A 22 -10.82 -0.10 -7.72
CA PHE A 22 -10.62 -1.13 -8.76
C PHE A 22 -9.26 -1.85 -8.68
N GLY A 23 -8.58 -1.77 -7.54
CA GLY A 23 -7.39 -2.55 -7.24
C GLY A 23 -7.73 -3.99 -6.81
N ASP A 24 -6.70 -4.74 -6.46
CA ASP A 24 -6.87 -6.08 -5.90
C ASP A 24 -7.46 -5.97 -4.47
N PRO A 25 -8.55 -6.70 -4.15
CA PRO A 25 -9.18 -6.63 -2.84
C PRO A 25 -8.30 -7.11 -1.69
N ASP A 26 -7.28 -7.92 -1.96
CA ASP A 26 -6.34 -8.37 -0.93
C ASP A 26 -5.11 -7.45 -0.84
N GLU A 27 -4.92 -6.49 -1.76
CA GLU A 27 -3.75 -5.62 -1.75
C GLU A 27 -3.94 -4.38 -0.87
N THR A 28 -2.97 -4.11 0.00
CA THR A 28 -2.90 -2.84 0.73
C THR A 28 -2.40 -1.69 -0.14
N ILE A 29 -2.85 -0.46 0.14
CA ILE A 29 -2.40 0.76 -0.55
C ILE A 29 -0.89 0.93 -0.41
N SER A 30 -0.34 0.62 0.77
CA SER A 30 1.11 0.71 1.00
C SER A 30 1.90 -0.31 0.15
N SER A 31 1.41 -1.55 0.02
CA SER A 31 1.95 -2.57 -0.90
C SER A 31 1.93 -2.06 -2.36
N ARG A 32 0.80 -1.53 -2.82
CA ARG A 32 0.63 -0.98 -4.18
C ARG A 32 1.57 0.19 -4.46
N LEU A 33 1.70 1.13 -3.51
CA LEU A 33 2.65 2.25 -3.61
C LEU A 33 4.11 1.78 -3.63
N GLY A 34 4.43 0.73 -2.87
CA GLY A 34 5.73 0.06 -2.90
C GLY A 34 6.04 -0.52 -4.28
N LYS A 35 5.09 -1.25 -4.90
CA LYS A 35 5.23 -1.81 -6.25
C LYS A 35 5.39 -0.72 -7.31
N SER A 36 4.61 0.35 -7.21
CA SER A 36 4.77 1.55 -8.06
C SER A 36 6.18 2.15 -7.96
N GLN A 37 6.72 2.29 -6.74
CA GLN A 37 8.09 2.76 -6.54
C GLN A 37 9.14 1.82 -7.15
N ARG A 38 8.97 0.50 -6.96
CA ARG A 38 9.85 -0.55 -7.52
C ARG A 38 9.85 -0.53 -9.05
N GLY A 39 8.80 0.00 -9.65
CA GLY A 39 8.67 0.21 -11.09
C GLY A 39 7.73 -0.78 -11.76
N ASP A 40 6.96 -1.54 -10.99
CA ASP A 40 6.10 -2.62 -11.48
C ASP A 40 4.99 -2.09 -12.42
N HIS A 41 4.59 -0.83 -12.26
CA HIS A 41 3.60 -0.15 -13.12
C HIS A 41 4.25 0.78 -14.15
N GLY A 42 5.58 0.78 -14.29
CA GLY A 42 6.31 1.65 -15.22
C GLY A 42 6.67 3.04 -14.69
N PRO A 43 7.53 3.78 -15.42
CA PRO A 43 8.16 5.01 -14.92
C PRO A 43 7.18 6.16 -14.71
N PHE A 44 6.13 6.25 -15.54
CA PHE A 44 5.10 7.29 -15.41
C PHE A 44 4.38 7.20 -14.04
N TRP A 45 3.87 6.02 -13.71
CA TRP A 45 3.12 5.79 -12.47
C TRP A 45 4.00 5.94 -11.22
N LYS A 46 5.28 5.59 -11.32
CA LYS A 46 6.25 5.87 -10.24
C LYS A 46 6.29 7.37 -9.88
N HIS A 47 6.29 8.26 -10.87
CA HIS A 47 6.31 9.71 -10.64
C HIS A 47 4.96 10.24 -10.15
N VAL A 48 3.84 9.75 -10.71
CA VAL A 48 2.48 10.12 -10.29
C VAL A 48 2.25 9.78 -8.82
N TRP A 49 2.64 8.57 -8.40
CA TRP A 49 2.42 8.09 -7.05
C TRP A 49 3.51 8.50 -6.05
N TRP A 50 4.64 9.01 -6.51
CA TRP A 50 5.76 9.45 -5.67
C TRP A 50 5.36 10.36 -4.48
N PRO A 51 4.58 11.45 -4.65
CA PRO A 51 4.22 12.30 -3.51
C PRO A 51 3.38 11.55 -2.48
N VAL A 52 2.42 10.72 -2.93
CA VAL A 52 1.58 9.91 -2.04
C VAL A 52 2.41 8.88 -1.28
N ARG A 53 3.34 8.21 -1.99
CA ARG A 53 4.35 7.29 -1.43
C ARG A 53 5.11 7.94 -0.27
N LEU A 54 5.60 9.16 -0.47
CA LEU A 54 6.35 9.92 0.54
C LEU A 54 5.47 10.32 1.73
N THR A 55 4.23 10.73 1.49
CA THR A 55 3.29 11.04 2.58
C THR A 55 3.02 9.81 3.44
N VAL A 56 2.73 8.66 2.83
CA VAL A 56 2.49 7.40 3.56
C VAL A 56 3.74 6.96 4.32
N ASP A 57 4.90 6.88 3.67
CA ASP A 57 6.16 6.54 4.34
C ASP A 57 6.50 7.52 5.47
N GLY A 58 6.20 8.81 5.31
CA GLY A 58 6.41 9.83 6.34
C GLY A 58 5.52 9.60 7.57
N LEU A 59 4.24 9.29 7.38
CA LEU A 59 3.33 8.97 8.48
C LEU A 59 3.79 7.71 9.24
N PHE A 60 4.20 6.67 8.52
CA PHE A 60 4.69 5.43 9.13
C PHE A 60 6.07 5.60 9.79
N TYR A 61 6.91 6.50 9.27
CA TYR A 61 8.17 6.86 9.90
C TYR A 61 7.96 7.45 11.31
N LEU A 62 6.92 8.28 11.50
CA LEU A 62 6.58 8.86 12.81
C LEU A 62 6.20 7.82 13.87
N VAL A 63 5.79 6.62 13.46
CA VAL A 63 5.48 5.49 14.34
C VAL A 63 6.56 4.41 14.35
N GLY A 64 7.75 4.71 13.82
CA GLY A 64 8.92 3.83 13.88
C GLY A 64 9.01 2.80 12.75
N GLU A 65 8.28 2.98 11.66
CA GLU A 65 8.32 2.08 10.49
C GLU A 65 8.92 2.78 9.26
N PRO A 66 10.26 2.85 9.16
CA PRO A 66 10.92 3.47 8.01
C PRO A 66 10.74 2.64 6.74
N ASN A 67 10.56 3.34 5.61
CA ASN A 67 10.33 2.76 4.28
C ASN A 67 9.19 1.74 4.30
N HIS A 68 8.06 2.09 4.92
CA HIS A 68 6.94 1.19 5.11
C HIS A 68 6.42 0.63 3.76
N CYS A 69 6.17 1.47 2.76
CA CYS A 69 5.58 1.04 1.49
C CYS A 69 6.40 -0.06 0.77
N ILE A 70 7.72 0.09 0.68
CA ILE A 70 8.57 -0.92 0.02
C ILE A 70 8.64 -2.23 0.82
N ARG A 71 8.52 -2.14 2.15
CA ARG A 71 8.57 -3.29 3.06
C ARG A 71 7.24 -4.03 3.13
N SER A 72 6.14 -3.33 2.84
CA SER A 72 4.78 -3.89 2.78
C SER A 72 4.46 -4.53 1.44
N ILE A 73 5.42 -4.63 0.51
CA ILE A 73 5.18 -5.33 -0.76
C ILE A 73 4.98 -6.82 -0.51
N GLU A 74 3.75 -7.28 -0.69
CA GLU A 74 3.41 -8.69 -0.83
C GLU A 74 3.41 -9.06 -2.32
N LYS A 75 4.09 -10.16 -2.67
CA LYS A 75 4.40 -10.48 -4.09
C LYS A 75 3.21 -11.12 -4.82
N ASP A 76 2.36 -11.78 -4.06
CA ASP A 76 1.18 -12.52 -4.50
C ASP A 76 -0.08 -11.64 -4.57
N GLU A 77 -0.11 -10.52 -3.88
CA GLU A 77 -1.18 -9.51 -3.99
C GLU A 77 -1.07 -8.67 -5.28
N GLY A 78 -2.15 -7.99 -5.66
CA GLY A 78 -2.19 -7.03 -6.78
C GLY A 78 -2.50 -7.66 -8.14
N GLN A 79 -2.62 -8.98 -8.22
CA GLN A 79 -2.83 -9.73 -9.46
C GLN A 79 -4.30 -9.72 -9.91
N ASN A 80 -5.22 -9.49 -8.98
CA ASN A 80 -6.67 -9.43 -9.25
C ASN A 80 -7.18 -8.00 -9.47
N ALA A 81 -6.29 -7.02 -9.64
CA ALA A 81 -6.67 -5.65 -9.95
C ALA A 81 -7.42 -5.57 -11.29
N ILE A 82 -8.48 -4.78 -11.32
CA ILE A 82 -9.31 -4.57 -12.52
C ILE A 82 -8.71 -3.45 -13.39
N LEU A 83 -8.01 -2.49 -12.78
CA LEU A 83 -7.30 -1.36 -13.41
C LEU A 83 -5.88 -1.20 -12.84
#